data_AF-I4C860-F1
#
_entry.id   AF-I4C860-F1
#
_cell.length_a   1.000
_cell.length_b   1.000
_cell.length_c   1.000
_cell.angle_alpha   90.00
_cell.angle_beta   90.00
_cell.angle_gamma   90.00
#
_symmetry.space_group_name_H-M   'P 1'
#
loop_
_entity.id
_entity.type
_entity.pdbx_description
1 polymer ?
#
loop_
_entity_poly.entity_id
_entity_poly.type
_entity_poly.pdbx_seq_one_letter_code
_entity_poly.pdbx_strand_id
1 'polypeptide(L)'
;MSTKYESSTPIEHHLRAVLPRNISLRPDRWRRGWLKSPVSMLFVLLAGLLVSGCGMQQELETAKQNVERLTAENKKFSEIIADLTQSKNKLTEEIAALETKNRSLTDEVARTQKAEQAVLKENSELKRKQNECRNELANLEKDKASLNDQLDQLKKQIETTDRTSIGDSAGQQPPEVGRQSPKPREALSPCDAVLEFMRKTEEIVRRVKGGERAKQLKDLKQEYAARLNAAPEKARKASLQWVAELERSWDKPDDNTVFNLLSRRNAVLEACEKDPSSLGF
;
A
#
# COMPACT_ATOMS: atom_id res chain seq x y z
N MET A 1 -20.08 16.10 -4.08
CA MET A 1 -20.36 17.44 -4.64
C MET A 1 -20.87 17.25 -6.05
N SER A 2 -22.10 17.69 -6.30
CA SER A 2 -22.85 17.60 -7.57
C SER A 2 -22.36 18.58 -8.61
N THR A 3 -22.42 18.17 -9.89
CA THR A 3 -23.01 18.84 -11.08
C THR A 3 -22.75 17.87 -12.27
N LYS A 4 -23.69 17.13 -12.87
CA LYS A 4 -24.87 17.47 -13.71
C LYS A 4 -24.58 18.45 -14.88
N TYR A 5 -24.70 17.95 -16.11
CA TYR A 5 -25.36 18.46 -17.35
C TYR A 5 -24.81 17.63 -18.55
N GLU A 6 -25.56 16.77 -19.27
CA GLU A 6 -26.52 17.04 -20.39
C GLU A 6 -25.92 17.93 -21.50
N SER A 7 -26.06 17.73 -22.81
CA SER A 7 -26.74 16.74 -23.67
C SER A 7 -26.25 16.95 -25.13
N SER A 8 -26.79 16.13 -26.04
CA SER A 8 -27.02 16.41 -27.47
C SER A 8 -25.94 16.08 -28.51
N THR A 9 -26.28 15.01 -29.26
CA THR A 9 -25.86 14.63 -30.61
C THR A 9 -26.49 15.58 -31.68
N PRO A 10 -26.54 15.21 -32.98
CA PRO A 10 -25.53 15.35 -34.02
C PRO A 10 -25.98 16.34 -35.12
N ILE A 11 -25.08 16.87 -35.95
CA ILE A 11 -25.47 17.68 -37.12
C ILE A 11 -24.91 17.06 -38.40
N GLU A 12 -25.79 16.33 -39.09
CA GLU A 12 -25.79 16.17 -40.54
C GLU A 12 -26.34 17.42 -41.25
N HIS A 13 -26.11 17.48 -42.58
CA HIS A 13 -26.66 18.39 -43.60
C HIS A 13 -25.88 19.71 -43.79
N HIS A 14 -25.50 20.18 -45.00
CA HIS A 14 -26.02 19.96 -46.35
C HIS A 14 -24.90 20.12 -47.41
N LEU A 15 -24.66 19.10 -48.23
CA LEU A 15 -24.15 19.26 -49.60
C LEU A 15 -25.36 19.36 -50.55
N ARG A 16 -25.74 20.60 -50.87
CA ARG A 16 -26.54 20.99 -52.04
C ARG A 16 -25.60 21.85 -52.89
N ALA A 17 -25.62 21.87 -54.22
CA ALA A 17 -26.45 21.24 -55.22
C ALA A 17 -25.95 21.76 -56.58
N VAL A 18 -26.01 20.92 -57.61
CA VAL A 18 -26.52 21.28 -58.95
C VAL A 18 -25.64 22.22 -59.79
N LEU A 19 -24.82 21.62 -60.65
CA LEU A 19 -24.68 22.06 -62.04
C LEU A 19 -25.52 21.10 -62.87
N PRO A 20 -26.51 21.59 -63.66
CA PRO A 20 -26.32 21.43 -65.10
C PRO A 20 -26.97 22.52 -65.98
N ARG A 21 -26.62 22.43 -67.27
CA ARG A 21 -27.29 22.91 -68.50
C ARG A 21 -26.86 24.26 -69.07
N ASN A 22 -25.96 24.14 -70.04
CA ASN A 22 -26.05 24.71 -71.39
C ASN A 22 -27.50 25.03 -71.80
N ILE A 23 -27.76 26.31 -72.10
CA ILE A 23 -28.89 26.75 -72.93
C ILE A 23 -28.32 27.76 -73.94
N SER A 24 -28.39 27.37 -75.21
CA SER A 24 -28.21 28.22 -76.39
C SER A 24 -29.44 29.11 -76.57
N LEU A 25 -29.26 30.40 -76.82
CA LEU A 25 -30.24 31.27 -77.50
C LEU A 25 -29.47 32.44 -78.16
N ARG A 26 -29.43 32.48 -79.50
CA ARG A 26 -29.29 33.73 -80.26
C ARG A 26 -30.58 34.56 -80.08
N PRO A 27 -30.53 35.90 -80.14
CA PRO A 27 -30.97 36.53 -81.38
C PRO A 27 -30.23 37.83 -81.78
N ASP A 28 -30.44 38.14 -83.07
CA ASP A 28 -30.00 39.27 -83.87
C ASP A 28 -30.43 40.67 -83.38
N ARG A 29 -29.62 41.66 -83.81
CA ARG A 29 -29.96 43.03 -84.27
C ARG A 29 -30.63 44.01 -83.31
N TRP A 30 -29.87 45.04 -82.90
CA TRP A 30 -30.26 46.47 -83.00
C TRP A 30 -29.03 47.40 -83.16
N ARG A 31 -29.15 48.32 -84.15
CA ARG A 31 -28.48 49.64 -84.37
C ARG A 31 -26.95 49.68 -84.41
N ARG A 32 -26.30 49.74 -85.59
CA ARG A 32 -26.15 50.91 -86.48
C ARG A 32 -25.89 52.24 -85.76
N GLY A 33 -24.63 52.68 -85.78
CA GLY A 33 -24.32 54.03 -86.27
C GLY A 33 -23.78 55.08 -85.28
N TRP A 34 -22.90 54.78 -84.33
CA TRP A 34 -22.21 55.82 -83.53
C TRP A 34 -20.74 55.48 -83.24
N LEU A 35 -19.94 55.26 -84.28
CA LEU A 35 -18.48 55.10 -84.16
C LEU A 35 -17.76 55.91 -85.24
N LYS A 36 -17.97 57.23 -85.24
CA LYS A 36 -17.15 58.18 -86.03
C LYS A 36 -16.96 59.51 -85.31
N SER A 37 -16.74 59.48 -84.00
CA SER A 37 -16.26 60.67 -83.30
C SER A 37 -15.14 60.26 -82.34
N PRO A 38 -13.93 60.85 -82.42
CA PRO A 38 -12.80 60.52 -81.56
C PRO A 38 -13.12 60.70 -80.07
N VAL A 39 -14.13 61.53 -79.76
CA VAL A 39 -14.63 61.76 -78.39
C VAL A 39 -15.35 60.52 -77.83
N SER A 40 -16.09 59.77 -78.64
CA SER A 40 -16.81 58.56 -78.18
C SER A 40 -15.85 57.41 -77.85
N MET A 41 -14.79 57.26 -78.66
CA MET A 41 -13.71 56.30 -78.37
C MET A 41 -12.96 56.66 -77.08
N LEU A 42 -12.73 57.96 -76.84
CA LEU A 42 -12.12 58.44 -75.60
C LEU A 42 -12.99 58.15 -74.38
N PHE A 43 -14.31 58.34 -74.47
CA PHE A 43 -15.24 58.02 -73.38
C PHE A 43 -15.34 56.52 -73.08
N VAL A 44 -15.28 55.64 -74.09
CA VAL A 44 -15.25 54.18 -73.88
C VAL A 44 -13.91 53.74 -73.26
N LEU A 45 -12.79 54.35 -73.66
CA LEU A 45 -11.48 54.11 -73.03
C LEU A 45 -11.43 54.62 -71.58
N LEU A 46 -11.96 55.81 -71.30
CA LEU A 46 -12.07 56.37 -69.94
C LEU A 46 -13.05 55.58 -69.06
N ALA A 47 -14.20 55.14 -69.60
CA ALA A 47 -15.14 54.29 -68.88
C ALA A 47 -14.57 52.88 -68.64
N GLY A 48 -13.83 52.32 -69.58
CA GLY A 48 -13.08 51.07 -69.40
C GLY A 48 -12.01 51.17 -68.32
N LEU A 49 -11.27 52.29 -68.25
CA LEU A 49 -10.30 52.57 -67.19
C LEU A 49 -10.95 52.75 -65.81
N LEU A 50 -12.17 53.30 -65.74
CA LEU A 50 -12.91 53.46 -64.48
C LEU A 50 -13.54 52.13 -63.99
N VAL A 51 -14.02 51.27 -64.89
CA VAL A 51 -14.61 49.96 -64.52
C VAL A 51 -13.54 48.93 -64.15
N SER A 52 -12.32 49.01 -64.71
CA SER A 52 -11.19 48.17 -64.31
C SER A 52 -10.63 48.48 -62.91
N GLY A 53 -11.00 49.61 -62.29
CA GLY A 53 -10.58 49.96 -60.92
C GLY A 53 -11.32 49.20 -59.80
N CYS A 54 -12.58 48.80 -60.02
CA CYS A 54 -13.38 48.14 -58.99
C CYS A 54 -13.02 46.66 -58.78
N GLY A 55 -12.56 45.95 -59.83
CA GLY A 55 -12.16 44.54 -59.73
C GLY A 55 -10.90 44.35 -58.90
N MET A 56 -9.90 45.20 -59.11
CA MET A 56 -8.64 45.19 -58.35
C MET A 56 -8.86 45.47 -56.85
N GLN A 57 -9.84 46.31 -56.51
CA GLN A 57 -10.15 46.63 -55.12
C GLN A 57 -10.84 45.45 -54.40
N GLN A 58 -11.71 44.72 -55.10
CA GLN A 58 -12.36 43.52 -54.56
C GLN A 58 -11.38 42.35 -54.40
N GLU A 59 -10.44 42.17 -55.33
CA GLU A 59 -9.35 41.19 -55.20
C GLU A 59 -8.40 41.54 -54.05
N LEU A 60 -8.09 42.82 -53.85
CA LEU A 60 -7.27 43.29 -52.73
C LEU A 60 -7.91 43.00 -51.36
N GLU A 61 -9.21 43.29 -51.21
CA GLU A 61 -9.94 43.00 -49.97
C GLU A 61 -10.03 41.49 -49.70
N THR A 62 -10.25 40.69 -50.75
CA THR A 62 -10.27 39.22 -50.63
C THR A 62 -8.89 38.67 -50.24
N ALA A 63 -7.82 39.19 -50.84
CA ALA A 63 -6.45 38.83 -50.49
C ALA A 63 -6.13 39.21 -49.04
N LYS A 64 -6.55 40.40 -48.59
CA LYS A 64 -6.38 40.85 -47.21
C LYS A 64 -7.11 39.95 -46.21
N GLN A 65 -8.38 39.62 -46.47
CA GLN A 65 -9.14 38.68 -45.64
C GLN A 65 -8.48 37.29 -45.58
N ASN A 66 -7.95 36.81 -46.71
CA ASN A 66 -7.22 35.54 -46.75
C ASN A 66 -5.92 35.58 -45.93
N VAL A 67 -5.17 36.69 -45.99
CA VAL A 67 -3.96 36.87 -45.17
C VAL A 67 -4.31 36.89 -43.68
N GLU A 68 -5.35 37.63 -43.29
CA GLU A 68 -5.81 37.67 -41.89
C GLU A 68 -6.26 36.28 -41.41
N ARG A 69 -7.04 35.55 -42.23
CA ARG A 69 -7.48 34.17 -41.93
C ARG A 69 -6.30 33.22 -41.76
N LEU A 70 -5.36 33.21 -42.71
CA LEU A 70 -4.17 32.35 -42.65
C LEU A 70 -3.27 32.72 -41.47
N THR A 71 -3.18 34.00 -41.12
CA THR A 71 -2.43 34.46 -39.94
C THR A 71 -3.07 33.94 -38.65
N ALA A 72 -4.40 33.99 -38.55
CA ALA A 72 -5.14 33.46 -37.40
C ALA A 72 -5.00 31.92 -37.30
N GLU A 73 -5.09 31.21 -38.42
CA GLU A 73 -4.88 29.76 -38.47
C GLU A 73 -3.46 29.38 -38.09
N ASN A 74 -2.45 30.06 -38.62
CA ASN A 74 -1.05 29.84 -38.24
C ASN A 74 -0.81 30.08 -36.74
N LYS A 75 -1.42 31.12 -36.16
CA LYS A 75 -1.34 31.36 -34.72
C LYS A 75 -1.97 30.21 -33.93
N LYS A 76 -3.16 29.74 -34.33
CA LYS A 76 -3.84 28.61 -33.70
C LYS A 76 -3.01 27.32 -33.79
N PHE A 77 -2.43 27.02 -34.94
CA PHE A 77 -1.56 25.85 -35.09
C PHE A 77 -0.29 25.98 -34.24
N SER A 78 0.29 27.17 -34.14
CA SER A 78 1.44 27.43 -33.26
C SER A 78 1.11 27.18 -31.79
N GLU A 79 -0.05 27.61 -31.32
CA GLU A 79 -0.52 27.36 -29.94
C GLU A 79 -0.72 25.86 -29.69
N ILE A 80 -1.38 25.15 -30.62
CA ILE A 80 -1.57 23.70 -30.53
C ILE A 80 -0.22 22.95 -30.50
N ILE A 81 0.75 23.36 -31.30
CA ILE A 81 2.09 22.75 -31.31
C ILE A 81 2.80 22.97 -29.97
N ALA A 82 2.68 24.16 -29.38
CA ALA A 82 3.25 24.45 -28.06
C ALA A 82 2.63 23.56 -26.97
N ASP A 83 1.31 23.45 -26.94
CA ASP A 83 0.57 22.63 -25.96
C ASP A 83 0.91 21.13 -26.11
N LEU A 84 0.99 20.64 -27.35
CA LEU A 84 1.38 19.25 -27.62
C LEU A 84 2.83 18.99 -27.21
N THR A 85 3.73 19.94 -27.43
CA THR A 85 5.14 19.83 -27.02
C THR A 85 5.25 19.79 -25.50
N GLN A 86 4.51 20.65 -24.80
CA GLN A 86 4.46 20.63 -23.34
C GLN A 86 3.91 19.31 -22.80
N SER A 87 2.81 18.83 -23.38
CA SER A 87 2.19 17.56 -22.99
C SER A 87 3.11 16.37 -23.23
N LYS A 88 3.82 16.35 -24.37
CA LYS A 88 4.83 15.33 -24.68
C LYS A 88 5.96 15.31 -23.66
N ASN A 89 6.47 16.48 -23.27
CA ASN A 89 7.55 16.57 -22.28
C ASN A 89 7.09 16.04 -20.91
N LYS A 90 5.89 16.44 -20.48
CA LYS A 90 5.29 15.94 -19.23
C LYS A 90 5.12 14.41 -19.24
N LEU A 91 4.58 13.84 -20.33
CA LEU A 91 4.44 12.39 -20.46
C LEU A 91 5.80 11.67 -20.45
N THR A 92 6.83 12.28 -21.05
CA THR A 92 8.19 11.73 -21.05
C THR A 92 8.77 11.69 -19.62
N GLU A 93 8.57 12.75 -18.85
CA GLU A 93 8.96 12.81 -17.43
C GLU A 93 8.20 11.77 -16.58
N GLU A 94 6.89 11.62 -16.81
CA GLU A 94 6.07 10.61 -16.12
C GLU A 94 6.52 9.19 -16.44
N ILE A 95 6.88 8.89 -17.70
CA ILE A 95 7.44 7.59 -18.10
C ILE A 95 8.76 7.33 -17.37
N ALA A 96 9.69 8.30 -17.37
CA ALA A 96 10.97 8.14 -16.68
C ALA A 96 10.79 7.90 -15.17
N ALA A 97 9.84 8.60 -14.54
CA ALA A 97 9.51 8.40 -13.13
C ALA A 97 8.93 7.00 -12.87
N LEU A 98 8.06 6.51 -13.75
CA LEU A 98 7.48 5.16 -13.66
C LEU A 98 8.54 4.08 -13.85
N GLU A 99 9.45 4.24 -14.82
CA GLU A 99 10.57 3.30 -15.01
C GLU A 99 11.45 3.20 -13.77
N THR A 100 11.75 4.34 -13.14
CA THR A 100 12.56 4.39 -11.92
C THR A 100 11.86 3.66 -10.77
N LYS A 101 10.55 3.91 -10.58
CA LYS A 101 9.74 3.19 -9.58
C LYS A 101 9.69 1.69 -9.85
N ASN A 102 9.52 1.29 -11.10
CA ASN A 102 9.43 -0.12 -11.48
C ASN A 102 10.75 -0.86 -11.20
N ARG A 103 11.90 -0.23 -11.47
CA ARG A 103 13.22 -0.77 -11.08
C ARG A 103 13.33 -0.92 -9.56
N SER A 104 12.95 0.10 -8.79
CA SER A 104 12.97 0.04 -7.33
C SER A 104 12.12 -1.12 -6.77
N LEU A 105 10.90 -1.27 -7.28
CA LEU A 105 10.01 -2.36 -6.88
C LEU A 105 10.57 -3.74 -7.26
N THR A 106 11.19 -3.84 -8.44
CA THR A 106 11.85 -5.08 -8.88
C THR A 106 12.99 -5.47 -7.91
N ASP A 107 13.80 -4.49 -7.48
CA ASP A 107 14.87 -4.72 -6.51
C ASP A 107 14.33 -5.10 -5.12
N GLU A 108 13.22 -4.49 -4.68
CA GLU A 108 12.54 -4.83 -3.43
C GLU A 108 11.99 -6.26 -3.43
N VAL A 109 11.37 -6.68 -4.54
CA VAL A 109 10.90 -8.06 -4.72
C VAL A 109 12.06 -9.04 -4.65
N ALA A 110 13.17 -8.75 -5.34
CA ALA A 110 14.36 -9.61 -5.32
C ALA A 110 14.99 -9.71 -3.90
N ARG A 111 15.04 -8.61 -3.14
CA ARG A 111 15.50 -8.63 -1.74
C ARG A 111 14.57 -9.45 -0.86
N THR A 112 13.26 -9.28 -1.02
CA THR A 112 12.26 -10.00 -0.23
C THR A 112 12.33 -11.51 -0.49
N GLN A 113 12.46 -11.94 -1.75
CA GLN A 113 12.62 -13.35 -2.10
C GLN A 113 13.90 -13.95 -1.49
N LYS A 114 15.01 -13.21 -1.48
CA LYS A 114 16.25 -13.66 -0.82
C LYS A 114 16.06 -13.81 0.69
N ALA A 115 15.38 -12.86 1.34
CA ALA A 115 15.09 -12.93 2.77
C ALA A 115 14.18 -14.12 3.10
N GLU A 116 13.14 -14.36 2.30
CA GLU A 116 12.25 -15.51 2.44
C GLU A 116 13.03 -16.84 2.37
N GLN A 117 13.92 -17.00 1.39
CA GLN A 117 14.76 -18.18 1.28
C GLN A 117 15.71 -18.35 2.47
N ALA A 118 16.26 -17.27 3.00
CA ALA A 118 17.10 -17.32 4.20
C ALA A 118 16.31 -17.78 5.42
N VAL A 119 15.13 -17.20 5.66
CA VAL A 119 14.24 -17.59 6.75
C VAL A 119 13.78 -19.05 6.64
N LEU A 120 13.46 -19.53 5.43
CA LEU A 120 13.11 -20.93 5.22
C LEU A 120 14.25 -21.88 5.58
N LYS A 121 15.50 -21.52 5.23
CA LYS A 121 16.70 -22.29 5.60
C LYS A 121 16.88 -22.30 7.12
N GLU A 122 16.86 -21.14 7.77
CA GLU A 122 17.00 -21.03 9.22
C GLU A 122 15.91 -21.83 9.96
N ASN A 123 14.66 -21.77 9.50
CA ASN A 123 13.56 -22.54 10.08
C ASN A 123 13.78 -24.06 9.95
N SER A 124 14.29 -24.51 8.80
CA SER A 124 14.64 -25.93 8.60
C SER A 124 15.76 -26.39 9.55
N GLU A 125 16.77 -25.54 9.78
CA GLU A 125 17.87 -25.83 10.71
C GLU A 125 17.39 -25.83 12.16
N LEU A 126 16.55 -24.88 12.54
CA LEU A 126 15.95 -24.82 13.88
C LEU A 126 15.11 -26.06 14.17
N LYS A 127 14.29 -26.51 13.20
CA LYS A 127 13.53 -27.77 13.33
C LYS A 127 14.46 -28.98 13.52
N ARG A 128 15.58 -29.03 12.79
CA ARG A 128 16.58 -30.09 12.97
C ARG A 128 17.16 -30.08 14.39
N LYS A 129 17.64 -28.91 14.85
CA LYS A 129 18.19 -28.73 16.20
C LYS A 129 17.17 -29.05 17.29
N GLN A 130 15.91 -28.65 17.10
CA GLN A 130 14.83 -28.95 18.03
C GLN A 130 14.62 -30.47 18.18
N ASN A 131 14.63 -31.21 17.08
CA ASN A 131 14.52 -32.67 17.11
C ASN A 131 15.73 -33.32 17.78
N GLU A 132 16.94 -32.81 17.54
CA GLU A 132 18.17 -33.27 18.21
C GLU A 132 18.09 -33.08 19.71
N CYS A 133 17.78 -31.87 20.19
CA CYS A 133 17.61 -31.61 21.63
C CYS A 133 16.50 -32.47 22.25
N ARG A 134 15.40 -32.71 21.52
CA ARG A 134 14.32 -33.59 22.00
C ARG A 134 14.80 -35.03 22.18
N ASN A 135 15.61 -35.54 21.26
CA ASN A 135 16.17 -36.89 21.35
C ASN A 135 17.19 -37.00 22.49
N GLU A 136 18.05 -35.99 22.66
CA GLU A 136 18.99 -35.92 23.78
C GLU A 136 18.28 -35.90 25.13
N LEU A 137 17.21 -35.12 25.26
CA LEU A 137 16.39 -35.07 26.47
C LEU A 137 15.78 -36.44 26.78
N ALA A 138 15.22 -37.12 25.78
CA ALA A 138 14.68 -38.47 25.96
C ALA A 138 15.74 -39.50 26.37
N ASN A 139 16.98 -39.36 25.89
CA ASN A 139 18.09 -40.22 26.31
C ASN A 139 18.51 -39.92 27.76
N LEU A 140 18.64 -38.65 28.12
CA LEU A 140 18.95 -38.25 29.50
C LEU A 140 17.89 -38.70 30.50
N GLU A 141 16.61 -38.70 30.12
CA GLU A 141 15.53 -39.25 30.95
C GLU A 141 15.69 -40.76 31.19
N LYS A 142 16.11 -41.52 30.17
CA LYS A 142 16.41 -42.95 30.31
C LYS A 142 17.63 -43.19 31.19
N ASP A 143 18.70 -42.44 30.99
CA ASP A 143 19.92 -42.56 31.79
C ASP A 143 19.64 -42.21 33.26
N LYS A 144 18.85 -41.17 33.51
CA LYS A 144 18.39 -40.80 34.85
C LYS A 144 17.56 -41.91 35.50
N ALA A 145 16.63 -42.53 34.76
CA ALA A 145 15.84 -43.65 35.27
C ALA A 145 16.76 -44.85 35.62
N SER A 146 17.69 -45.19 34.74
CA SER A 146 18.65 -46.28 34.98
C SER A 146 19.55 -46.02 36.19
N LEU A 147 20.04 -44.78 36.35
CA LEU A 147 20.84 -44.39 37.51
C LEU A 147 20.03 -44.44 38.81
N ASN A 148 18.76 -44.03 38.78
CA ASN A 148 17.86 -44.17 39.94
C ASN A 148 17.66 -45.64 40.31
N ASP A 149 17.44 -46.53 39.33
CA ASP A 149 17.31 -47.97 39.59
C ASP A 149 18.59 -48.55 40.22
N GLN A 150 19.77 -48.13 39.74
CA GLN A 150 21.06 -48.52 40.33
C GLN A 150 21.22 -48.01 41.77
N LEU A 151 20.79 -46.76 42.03
CA LEU A 151 20.85 -46.16 43.36
C LEU A 151 19.95 -46.91 44.34
N ASP A 152 18.72 -47.24 43.93
CA ASP A 152 17.79 -48.04 44.72
C ASP A 152 18.32 -49.46 45.01
N GLN A 153 19.00 -50.08 44.03
CA GLN A 153 19.67 -51.36 44.23
C GLN A 153 20.83 -51.27 45.23
N LEU A 154 21.71 -50.26 45.09
CA LEU A 154 22.81 -50.04 46.04
C LEU A 154 22.29 -49.77 47.44
N LYS A 155 21.23 -48.96 47.57
CA LYS A 155 20.61 -48.67 48.87
C LYS A 155 20.08 -49.93 49.53
N LYS A 156 19.39 -50.80 48.78
CA LYS A 156 18.97 -52.12 49.27
C LYS A 156 20.15 -52.99 49.70
N GLN A 157 21.24 -52.98 48.94
CA GLN A 157 22.44 -53.73 49.30
C GLN A 157 23.02 -53.24 50.63
N ILE A 158 23.16 -51.92 50.82
CA ILE A 158 23.62 -51.32 52.08
C ILE A 158 22.71 -51.74 53.23
N GLU A 159 21.39 -51.61 53.09
CA GLU A 159 20.42 -52.02 54.12
C GLU A 159 20.52 -53.52 54.46
N THR A 160 20.78 -54.38 53.48
CA THR A 160 21.02 -55.82 53.73
C THR A 160 22.36 -56.08 54.41
N THR A 161 23.43 -55.37 54.03
CA THR A 161 24.75 -55.50 54.66
C THR A 161 24.73 -55.02 56.11
N ASP A 162 24.07 -53.90 56.40
CA ASP A 162 23.87 -53.40 57.77
C ASP A 162 23.01 -54.36 58.62
N ARG A 163 21.98 -54.99 58.02
CA ARG A 163 21.17 -56.03 58.69
C ARG A 163 21.93 -57.34 58.93
N THR A 164 22.93 -57.66 58.12
CA THR A 164 23.77 -58.85 58.36
C THR A 164 24.80 -58.59 59.47
N SER A 165 25.01 -57.33 59.86
CA SER A 165 25.94 -56.95 60.94
C SER A 165 25.25 -56.62 62.28
N ILE A 166 23.94 -56.47 62.33
CA ILE A 166 23.22 -56.13 63.57
C ILE A 166 21.91 -56.93 63.63
N GLY A 167 21.91 -57.94 64.49
CA GLY A 167 20.68 -58.54 64.99
C GLY A 167 19.88 -57.55 65.83
N ASP A 168 18.56 -57.78 65.81
CA ASP A 168 17.52 -57.29 66.71
C ASP A 168 16.89 -55.88 66.50
N SER A 169 15.55 -55.96 66.53
CA SER A 169 14.56 -54.95 67.00
C SER A 169 13.80 -54.11 65.96
N ALA A 170 12.63 -54.67 65.60
CA ALA A 170 11.26 -54.14 65.62
C ALA A 170 10.93 -52.63 65.78
N GLY A 171 9.90 -52.20 65.02
CA GLY A 171 8.99 -51.06 65.29
C GLY A 171 8.74 -50.16 64.06
N GLN A 172 7.66 -50.31 63.27
CA GLN A 172 6.36 -49.57 63.34
C GLN A 172 6.54 -48.03 63.50
N GLN A 173 5.97 -47.08 62.73
CA GLN A 173 4.97 -46.99 61.65
C GLN A 173 4.94 -45.48 61.17
N PRO A 174 4.54 -45.13 59.92
CA PRO A 174 4.35 -43.74 59.41
C PRO A 174 2.84 -43.34 59.36
N PRO A 175 2.38 -42.19 58.79
CA PRO A 175 2.92 -40.82 58.61
C PRO A 175 1.96 -39.70 59.14
N GLU A 176 2.42 -38.44 59.27
CA GLU A 176 1.54 -37.29 59.60
C GLU A 176 1.36 -36.35 58.39
N VAL A 177 0.08 -36.06 58.09
CA VAL A 177 -0.43 -35.34 56.91
C VAL A 177 -0.37 -33.83 57.14
N GLY A 178 0.50 -33.13 56.41
CA GLY A 178 0.55 -31.66 56.37
C GLY A 178 -0.36 -31.08 55.29
N ARG A 179 -1.43 -30.39 55.72
CA ARG A 179 -2.31 -29.54 54.91
C ARG A 179 -1.52 -28.52 54.09
N GLN A 180 -1.69 -28.51 52.76
CA GLN A 180 -1.30 -27.39 51.92
C GLN A 180 -2.43 -26.36 51.87
N SER A 181 -2.20 -25.20 52.47
CA SER A 181 -2.99 -23.98 52.25
C SER A 181 -2.80 -23.44 50.82
N PRO A 182 -3.74 -22.60 50.31
CA PRO A 182 -3.77 -22.20 48.91
C PRO A 182 -2.54 -21.34 48.55
N LYS A 183 -1.84 -21.77 47.51
CA LYS A 183 -0.68 -21.09 46.92
C LYS A 183 -1.04 -19.64 46.56
N PRO A 184 -0.28 -18.62 47.01
CA PRO A 184 -0.45 -17.24 46.53
C PRO A 184 -0.29 -17.22 45.01
N ARG A 185 -1.20 -16.53 44.29
CA ARG A 185 -1.04 -16.29 42.86
C ARG A 185 0.29 -15.54 42.68
N GLU A 186 1.28 -16.22 42.11
CA GLU A 186 2.59 -15.65 41.79
C GLU A 186 2.38 -14.30 41.08
N ALA A 187 2.91 -13.23 41.66
CA ALA A 187 2.82 -11.91 41.07
C ALA A 187 3.57 -11.96 39.73
N LEU A 188 2.84 -11.82 38.61
CA LEU A 188 3.43 -11.72 37.29
C LEU A 188 4.53 -10.66 37.30
N SER A 189 5.67 -10.96 36.67
CA SER A 189 6.72 -9.96 36.53
C SER A 189 6.18 -8.73 35.78
N PRO A 190 6.74 -7.53 36.00
CA PRO A 190 6.28 -6.32 35.30
C PRO A 190 6.28 -6.48 33.77
N CYS A 191 7.25 -7.19 33.22
CA CYS A 191 7.31 -7.50 31.78
C CYS A 191 6.28 -8.55 31.34
N ASP A 192 5.99 -9.56 32.16
CA ASP A 192 4.90 -10.50 31.88
C ASP A 192 3.55 -9.79 31.86
N ALA A 193 3.33 -8.81 32.75
CA ALA A 193 2.12 -8.02 32.76
C ALA A 193 1.96 -7.15 31.49
N VAL A 194 3.05 -6.60 30.95
CA VAL A 194 3.04 -5.89 29.66
C VAL A 194 2.64 -6.82 28.51
N LEU A 195 3.22 -8.02 28.47
CA LEU A 195 2.95 -9.00 27.42
C LEU A 195 1.53 -9.56 27.52
N GLU A 196 1.04 -9.82 28.72
CA GLU A 196 -0.34 -10.23 28.96
C GLU A 196 -1.33 -9.13 28.55
N PHE A 197 -1.02 -7.86 28.85
CA PHE A 197 -1.81 -6.71 28.41
C PHE A 197 -1.91 -6.64 26.88
N MET A 198 -0.79 -6.82 26.17
CA MET A 198 -0.78 -6.84 24.69
C MET A 198 -1.64 -7.98 24.14
N ARG A 199 -1.52 -9.19 24.70
CA ARG A 199 -2.31 -10.36 24.30
C ARG A 199 -3.80 -10.14 24.50
N LYS A 200 -4.22 -9.66 25.68
CA LYS A 200 -5.63 -9.36 25.97
C LYS A 200 -6.18 -8.26 25.05
N THR A 201 -5.37 -7.25 24.74
CA THR A 201 -5.75 -6.20 23.78
C THR A 201 -6.03 -6.81 22.41
N GLU A 202 -5.14 -7.69 21.93
CA GLU A 202 -5.33 -8.39 20.66
C GLU A 202 -6.63 -9.19 20.62
N GLU A 203 -6.92 -9.92 21.69
CA GLU A 203 -8.14 -10.71 21.80
C GLU A 203 -9.41 -9.84 21.78
N ILE A 204 -9.38 -8.66 22.42
CA ILE A 204 -10.50 -7.71 22.41
C ILE A 204 -10.71 -7.18 21.00
N VAL A 205 -9.63 -6.74 20.34
CA VAL A 205 -9.68 -6.17 19.00
C VAL A 205 -10.19 -7.21 17.98
N ARG A 206 -9.80 -8.49 18.14
CA ARG A 206 -10.30 -9.62 17.32
C ARG A 206 -11.78 -9.92 17.53
N ARG A 207 -12.29 -9.81 18.76
CA ARG A 207 -13.66 -10.22 19.12
C ARG A 207 -14.70 -9.11 19.02
N VAL A 208 -14.30 -7.86 19.26
CA VAL A 208 -15.22 -6.73 19.48
C VAL A 208 -14.96 -5.62 18.47
N LYS A 209 -16.01 -4.92 18.02
CA LYS A 209 -15.94 -3.83 17.03
C LYS A 209 -16.56 -2.54 17.55
N GLY A 210 -16.18 -1.42 16.94
CA GLY A 210 -16.80 -0.11 17.19
C GLY A 210 -16.64 0.41 18.63
N GLY A 211 -17.64 1.12 19.14
CA GLY A 211 -17.59 1.78 20.45
C GLY A 211 -17.41 0.84 21.65
N GLU A 212 -17.84 -0.42 21.53
CA GLU A 212 -17.66 -1.43 22.58
C GLU A 212 -16.18 -1.84 22.71
N ARG A 213 -15.44 -1.92 21.60
CA ARG A 213 -13.99 -2.16 21.60
C ARG A 213 -13.26 -1.07 22.37
N ALA A 214 -13.56 0.20 22.06
CA ALA A 214 -12.94 1.34 22.73
C ALA A 214 -13.19 1.33 24.25
N LYS A 215 -14.41 0.94 24.68
CA LYS A 215 -14.73 0.80 26.10
C LYS A 215 -13.91 -0.32 26.76
N GLN A 216 -13.90 -1.51 26.19
CA GLN A 216 -13.16 -2.65 26.76
C GLN A 216 -11.64 -2.41 26.79
N LEU A 217 -11.07 -1.77 25.77
CA LEU A 217 -9.65 -1.40 25.76
C LEU A 217 -9.31 -0.36 26.83
N LYS A 218 -10.21 0.59 27.08
CA LYS A 218 -10.04 1.58 28.15
C LYS A 218 -10.09 0.93 29.53
N ASP A 219 -11.04 0.03 29.76
CA ASP A 219 -11.19 -0.72 31.02
C ASP A 219 -9.96 -1.61 31.26
N LEU A 220 -9.48 -2.32 30.23
CA LEU A 220 -8.27 -3.14 30.30
C LEU A 220 -7.02 -2.29 30.62
N LYS A 221 -6.88 -1.11 30.01
CA LYS A 221 -5.77 -0.20 30.29
C LYS A 221 -5.78 0.28 31.75
N GLN A 222 -6.96 0.51 32.33
CA GLN A 222 -7.10 0.86 33.74
C GLN A 222 -6.74 -0.32 34.65
N GLU A 223 -7.20 -1.53 34.33
CA GLU A 223 -6.88 -2.76 35.06
C GLU A 223 -5.36 -3.01 35.14
N TYR A 224 -4.65 -2.76 34.04
CA TYR A 224 -3.21 -2.98 33.94
C TYR A 224 -2.34 -1.78 34.33
N ALA A 225 -2.92 -0.61 34.62
CA ALA A 225 -2.18 0.65 34.79
C ALA A 225 -1.04 0.56 35.82
N ALA A 226 -1.32 -0.01 37.01
CA ALA A 226 -0.32 -0.15 38.07
C ALA A 226 0.83 -1.09 37.64
N ARG A 227 0.51 -2.18 36.95
CA ARG A 227 1.49 -3.19 36.51
C ARG A 227 2.33 -2.69 35.34
N LEU A 228 1.72 -1.96 34.40
CA LEU A 228 2.43 -1.31 33.29
C LEU A 228 3.40 -0.24 33.78
N ASN A 229 3.06 0.48 34.86
CA ASN A 229 3.94 1.48 35.47
C ASN A 229 5.15 0.87 36.20
N ALA A 230 5.08 -0.40 36.59
CA ALA A 230 6.20 -1.12 37.18
C ALA A 230 7.18 -1.67 36.13
N ALA A 231 6.81 -1.64 34.84
CA ALA A 231 7.64 -2.16 33.75
C ALA A 231 8.65 -1.10 33.25
N PRO A 232 9.73 -1.53 32.56
CA PRO A 232 10.68 -0.62 31.93
C PRO A 232 9.96 0.41 31.05
N GLU A 233 10.37 1.68 31.12
CA GLU A 233 9.69 2.76 30.41
C GLU A 233 9.62 2.50 28.90
N LYS A 234 10.70 1.97 28.31
CA LYS A 234 10.77 1.58 26.89
C LYS A 234 9.71 0.53 26.55
N ALA A 235 9.53 -0.50 27.39
CA ALA A 235 8.52 -1.55 27.21
C ALA A 235 7.10 -0.98 27.34
N ARG A 236 6.85 -0.15 28.36
CA ARG A 236 5.55 0.51 28.57
C ARG A 236 5.16 1.41 27.39
N LYS A 237 6.09 2.22 26.89
CA LYS A 237 5.82 3.14 25.78
C LYS A 237 5.58 2.38 24.48
N ALA A 238 6.41 1.37 24.20
CA ALA A 238 6.27 0.54 23.01
C ALA A 238 4.96 -0.25 23.01
N SER A 239 4.54 -0.80 24.16
CA SER A 239 3.27 -1.54 24.26
C SER A 239 2.04 -0.65 24.08
N LEU A 240 2.04 0.56 24.66
CA LEU A 240 0.96 1.52 24.45
C LEU A 240 0.87 2.00 23.00
N GLN A 241 2.01 2.22 22.35
CA GLN A 241 2.04 2.55 20.93
C GLN A 241 1.57 1.38 20.06
N TRP A 242 1.93 0.15 20.42
CA TRP A 242 1.47 -1.05 19.74
C TRP A 242 -0.05 -1.20 19.82
N VAL A 243 -0.64 -0.97 20.99
CA VAL A 243 -2.10 -0.96 21.18
C VAL A 243 -2.77 0.12 20.33
N ALA A 244 -2.21 1.34 20.30
CA ALA A 244 -2.75 2.42 19.50
C ALA A 244 -2.70 2.13 17.99
N GLU A 245 -1.60 1.52 17.52
CA GLU A 245 -1.46 1.05 16.14
C GLU A 245 -2.51 -0.02 15.82
N LEU A 246 -2.66 -1.00 16.71
CA LEU A 246 -3.61 -2.09 16.55
C LEU A 246 -5.06 -1.59 16.50
N GLU A 247 -5.43 -0.69 17.41
CA GLU A 247 -6.78 -0.10 17.45
C GLU A 247 -7.09 0.68 16.16
N ARG A 248 -6.13 1.46 15.66
CA ARG A 248 -6.28 2.27 14.46
C ARG A 248 -6.39 1.43 13.19
N SER A 249 -5.54 0.42 13.07
CA SER A 249 -5.32 -0.31 11.82
C SER A 249 -6.21 -1.53 11.64
N TRP A 250 -6.85 -2.03 12.70
CA TRP A 250 -7.58 -3.29 12.63
C TRP A 250 -8.71 -3.30 11.59
N ASP A 251 -9.51 -2.23 11.52
CA ASP A 251 -10.62 -2.16 10.57
C ASP A 251 -10.19 -1.63 9.19
N LYS A 252 -9.03 -0.95 9.11
CA LYS A 252 -8.47 -0.35 7.90
C LYS A 252 -6.93 -0.37 7.97
N PRO A 253 -6.30 -1.50 7.61
CA PRO A 253 -4.84 -1.58 7.61
C PRO A 253 -4.28 -0.69 6.50
N ASP A 254 -3.19 0.02 6.82
CA ASP A 254 -2.34 0.68 5.84
C ASP A 254 -1.15 -0.23 5.47
N ASP A 255 -0.42 0.14 4.41
CA ASP A 255 0.70 -0.66 3.90
C ASP A 255 1.81 -0.88 4.95
N ASN A 256 1.88 -0.02 5.99
CA ASN A 256 2.89 -0.07 7.04
C ASN A 256 2.41 -0.76 8.33
N THR A 257 1.14 -1.16 8.41
CA THR A 257 0.51 -1.65 9.64
C THR A 257 1.24 -2.86 10.21
N VAL A 258 1.54 -3.85 9.37
CA VAL A 258 2.24 -5.07 9.79
C VAL A 258 3.64 -4.73 10.30
N PHE A 259 4.37 -3.88 9.58
CA PHE A 259 5.71 -3.44 9.99
C PHE A 259 5.69 -2.68 11.32
N ASN A 260 4.75 -1.75 11.50
CA ASN A 260 4.62 -0.96 12.73
C ASN A 260 4.28 -1.85 13.94
N LEU A 261 3.34 -2.78 13.77
CA LEU A 261 2.97 -3.73 14.83
C LEU A 261 4.15 -4.62 15.20
N LEU A 262 4.89 -5.16 14.22
CA LEU A 262 6.06 -5.99 14.48
C LEU A 262 7.20 -5.20 15.15
N SER A 263 7.49 -4.00 14.64
CA SER A 263 8.55 -3.13 15.17
C SER A 263 8.30 -2.76 16.63
N ARG A 264 7.08 -2.33 16.96
CA ARG A 264 6.71 -1.97 18.33
C ARG A 264 6.69 -3.19 19.26
N ARG A 265 6.24 -4.36 18.78
CA ARG A 265 6.31 -5.62 19.54
C ARG A 265 7.76 -5.98 19.86
N ASN A 266 8.65 -5.94 18.87
CA ASN A 266 10.06 -6.24 19.08
C ASN A 266 10.71 -5.28 20.06
N ALA A 267 10.32 -3.99 20.05
CA ALA A 267 10.79 -3.02 21.04
C ALA A 267 10.34 -3.34 22.48
N VAL A 268 9.15 -3.93 22.67
CA VAL A 268 8.71 -4.43 23.99
C VAL A 268 9.56 -5.61 24.42
N LEU A 269 9.78 -6.57 23.52
CA LEU A 269 10.55 -7.78 23.79
C LEU A 269 12.00 -7.47 24.14
N GLU A 270 12.64 -6.61 23.36
CA GLU A 270 14.00 -6.10 23.61
C GLU A 270 14.08 -5.42 24.97
N ALA A 271 13.13 -4.54 25.29
CA ALA A 271 13.10 -3.82 26.57
C ALA A 271 12.80 -4.72 27.78
N CYS A 272 12.28 -5.92 27.53
CA CYS A 272 11.97 -6.92 28.55
C CYS A 272 12.94 -8.11 28.52
N GLU A 273 14.03 -8.03 27.74
CA GLU A 273 15.03 -9.10 27.58
C GLU A 273 14.41 -10.45 27.24
N LYS A 274 13.32 -10.44 26.46
CA LYS A 274 12.58 -11.63 26.06
C LYS A 274 12.87 -11.99 24.62
N ASP A 275 13.11 -13.27 24.37
CA ASP A 275 13.32 -13.77 23.01
C ASP A 275 11.99 -13.78 22.23
N PRO A 276 11.95 -13.25 20.99
CA PRO A 276 10.75 -13.26 20.15
C PRO A 276 10.15 -14.64 19.92
N SER A 277 10.98 -15.69 19.93
CA SER A 277 10.58 -17.09 19.71
C SER A 277 9.92 -17.69 20.95
N SER A 278 10.09 -17.10 22.13
CA SER A 278 9.64 -17.68 23.41
C SER A 278 8.16 -17.44 23.73
N LEU A 279 7.47 -16.56 23.01
CA LEU A 279 6.14 -16.06 23.40
C LEU A 279 5.00 -16.36 22.41
N GLY A 280 5.28 -17.05 21.31
CA GLY A 280 4.25 -17.60 20.41
C GLY A 280 3.27 -16.56 19.84
N PHE A 281 3.76 -15.37 19.53
CA PHE A 281 2.99 -14.31 18.84
C PHE A 281 3.14 -14.39 17.32
#